data_AF-A0A392UDM6-F1
#
_entry.id   AF-A0A392UDM6-F1
#
_cell.length_a   1.000
_cell.length_b   1.000
_cell.length_c   1.000
_cell.angle_alpha   90.00
_cell.angle_beta   90.00
_cell.angle_gamma   90.00
#
_symmetry.space_group_name_H-M   'P 1'
#
loop_
_entity.id
_entity.type
_entity.pdbx_description
1 polymer ?
#
loop_
_entity_poly.entity_id
_entity_poly.type
_entity_poly.pdbx_seq_one_letter_code
_entity_poly.pdbx_strand_id
1 'polypeptide(L)' 'VSQLRKYVSDPSHVIESDDVQVRDDLTVETMPLRIEGREVKKLRNKEIASVKVVWGGPAGENAT' A
#
# COMPACT_ATOMS: atom_id res chain seq x y z
N VAL A 1 5.93 1.17 27.87
CA VAL A 1 6.49 2.40 27.27
C VAL A 1 7.18 1.99 25.98
N SER A 2 6.75 2.50 24.82
CA SER A 2 7.45 2.23 23.54
C SER A 2 8.68 3.13 23.46
N GLN A 3 9.87 2.57 23.26
CA GLN A 3 11.09 3.33 23.00
C GLN A 3 11.31 3.43 21.49
N LEU A 4 10.66 4.41 20.86
CA LEU A 4 10.88 4.70 19.46
C LEU A 4 12.33 5.17 19.27
N ARG A 5 13.09 4.53 18.39
CA ARG A 5 14.46 4.93 18.07
C ARG A 5 14.44 6.06 17.05
N LYS A 6 15.31 7.04 17.24
CA LYS A 6 15.46 8.16 16.30
C LYS A 6 16.09 7.66 15.00
N TYR A 7 15.53 8.07 13.87
CA TYR A 7 16.13 7.86 12.55
C TYR A 7 17.45 8.64 12.43
N VAL A 8 18.50 7.96 11.94
CA VAL A 8 19.80 8.56 11.65
C VAL A 8 19.89 8.67 10.13
N SER A 9 19.98 9.90 9.63
CA SER A 9 19.99 10.16 8.18
C SER A 9 21.27 9.63 7.56
N ASP A 10 21.14 8.66 6.65
CA ASP A 10 22.22 8.20 5.78
C ASP A 10 22.15 8.95 4.44
N PRO A 11 23.23 9.62 3.98
CA PRO A 11 23.24 10.32 2.69
C PRO A 11 22.94 9.44 1.47
N SER A 12 23.15 8.11 1.54
CA SER A 12 22.72 7.18 0.50
C SER A 12 21.25 6.77 0.59
N HIS A 13 20.56 7.09 1.69
CA HIS A 13 19.15 6.77 1.86
C HIS A 13 18.27 7.79 1.15
N VAL A 14 18.10 7.56 -0.15
CA VAL A 14 17.17 8.29 -1.00
C VAL A 14 15.88 7.48 -1.09
N ILE A 15 14.76 8.08 -0.71
CA ILE A 15 13.44 7.52 -1.00
C ILE A 15 13.10 7.94 -2.42
N GLU A 16 13.08 6.97 -3.33
CA GLU A 16 12.66 7.21 -4.71
C GLU A 16 11.18 7.60 -4.71
N SER A 17 10.87 8.72 -5.37
CA SER A 17 9.51 9.18 -5.57
C SER A 17 9.03 8.75 -6.95
N ASP A 18 7.89 8.07 -7.00
CA ASP A 18 7.25 7.73 -8.27
C ASP A 18 6.65 8.99 -8.91
N ASP A 19 6.84 9.14 -10.23
CA ASP A 19 6.16 10.16 -11.03
C ASP A 19 4.70 9.75 -11.26
N VAL A 20 3.84 10.12 -10.33
CA VAL A 20 2.40 9.83 -10.38
C VAL A 20 1.63 11.10 -10.75
N GLN A 21 0.78 11.03 -11.76
CA GLN A 21 -0.20 12.09 -12.02
C GLN A 21 -1.26 12.08 -10.93
N VAL A 22 -1.25 13.12 -10.10
CA VAL A 22 -2.21 13.35 -9.03
C VAL A 22 -3.19 14.43 -9.47
N ARG A 23 -4.47 14.26 -9.13
CA ARG A 23 -5.52 15.27 -9.33
C ARG A 23 -5.38 16.40 -8.31
N ASP A 24 -6.05 17.53 -8.56
CA ASP A 24 -6.00 18.71 -7.67
C ASP A 24 -6.49 18.42 -6.23
N ASP A 25 -7.29 17.37 -6.04
CA ASP A 25 -7.79 16.91 -4.75
C ASP A 25 -6.87 15.88 -4.08
N LEU A 26 -5.63 15.73 -4.55
CA LEU A 26 -4.63 14.77 -4.09
C LEU A 26 -5.04 13.30 -4.28
N THR A 27 -6.00 13.02 -5.18
CA THR A 27 -6.38 11.65 -5.52
C THR A 27 -5.62 11.15 -6.76
N VAL A 28 -5.32 9.85 -6.76
CA VAL A 28 -4.72 9.15 -7.91
C VAL A 28 -5.78 8.21 -8.47
N GLU A 29 -6.07 8.33 -9.76
CA GLU A 29 -6.91 7.34 -10.43
C GLU A 29 -6.14 6.01 -10.52
N THR A 30 -6.68 4.99 -9.85
CA THR A 30 -6.21 3.61 -9.96
C THR A 30 -7.34 2.75 -10.45
N MET A 31 -7.04 1.82 -11.35
CA MET A 31 -8.05 0.92 -11.91
C MET A 31 -7.83 -0.49 -11.36
N PRO A 32 -8.82 -1.12 -10.70
CA PRO A 32 -8.66 -2.49 -10.24
C PRO A 32 -8.53 -3.42 -11.47
N LEU A 33 -7.39 -4.10 -11.59
CA LEU A 33 -7.11 -4.98 -12.72
C LEU A 33 -7.78 -6.34 -12.54
N ARG A 34 -7.63 -6.94 -11.36
CA ARG A 34 -8.20 -8.25 -11.04
C ARG A 34 -8.28 -8.51 -9.55
N ILE A 35 -9.19 -9.40 -9.16
CA ILE A 35 -9.21 -9.99 -7.81
C ILE A 35 -8.23 -11.16 -7.80
N GLU A 36 -7.24 -11.09 -6.91
CA GLU A 36 -6.24 -12.13 -6.73
C GLU A 36 -6.73 -13.24 -5.80
N GLY A 37 -7.56 -12.91 -4.82
CA GLY A 37 -8.06 -13.90 -3.86
C GLY A 37 -9.10 -13.36 -2.90
N ARG A 38 -9.74 -14.27 -2.18
CA ARG A 38 -10.68 -13.97 -1.09
C ARG A 38 -10.29 -14.78 0.13
N GLU A 39 -10.33 -14.16 1.30
CA GLU A 39 -10.01 -14.80 2.57
C GLU A 39 -11.05 -14.39 3.62
N VAL A 40 -11.39 -15.30 4.52
CA VAL A 40 -12.19 -14.98 5.70
C VAL A 40 -11.31 -15.13 6.94
N LYS A 41 -11.05 -14.02 7.62
CA LYS A 41 -10.29 -14.00 8.88
C LYS A 41 -11.24 -14.15 10.05
N LYS A 42 -11.05 -15.22 10.82
CA LYS A 42 -11.75 -15.42 12.10
C LYS A 42 -10.99 -14.70 13.21
N LEU A 43 -11.64 -13.72 13.82
CA LEU A 43 -11.23 -13.07 15.05
C LEU A 43 -11.94 -13.72 16.24
N ARG A 44 -11.57 -13.32 17.46
CA ARG A 44 -12.11 -13.89 18.70
C ARG A 44 -13.64 -13.90 18.77
N ASN A 45 -14.29 -12.84 18.25
CA ASN A 45 -15.74 -12.66 18.34
C ASN A 45 -16.42 -12.36 16.99
N LYS A 46 -15.67 -12.35 15.87
CA LYS A 46 -16.17 -11.90 14.56
C LYS A 46 -15.45 -12.62 13.42
N GLU A 47 -16.12 -12.77 12.30
CA GLU A 47 -15.49 -13.18 11.04
C GLU A 47 -15.50 -12.00 10.07
N ILE A 48 -14.39 -11.78 9.37
CA ILE A 48 -14.24 -10.67 8.41
C ILE A 48 -13.81 -11.27 7.07
N ALA A 49 -14.63 -11.06 6.03
CA ALA A 49 -14.25 -11.39 4.67
C ALA A 49 -13.41 -10.25 4.06
N SER A 50 -12.28 -10.60 3.45
CA SER A 50 -11.38 -9.70 2.75
C SER A 50 -11.10 -10.20 1.34
N VAL A 51 -10.88 -9.26 0.43
CA VAL A 51 -10.56 -9.53 -0.98
C VAL A 51 -9.21 -8.90 -1.29
N LYS A 52 -8.30 -9.68 -1.88
CA LYS A 52 -7.03 -9.20 -2.40
C LYS A 52 -7.26 -8.73 -3.83
N VAL A 53 -7.01 -7.46 -4.11
CA VAL A 53 -7.22 -6.83 -5.42
C VAL A 53 -5.86 -6.35 -5.94
N VAL A 54 -5.58 -6.67 -7.20
CA VAL A 54 -4.46 -6.12 -7.95
C VAL A 54 -4.91 -4.79 -8.54
N TRP A 55 -4.22 -3.72 -8.19
CA TRP A 55 -4.48 -2.37 -8.69
C TRP A 55 -3.54 -2.06 -9.86
N GLY A 56 -4.09 -1.50 -10.92
CA GLY A 56 -3.37 -0.94 -12.05
C GLY A 56 -3.25 0.57 -11.87
N GLY A 57 -2.05 1.07 -12.10
CA GLY A 57 -1.70 2.48 -11.93
C GLY A 57 -0.18 2.64 -11.94
N PRO A 58 0.33 3.87 -11.91
CA PRO A 58 1.76 4.15 -12.03
C PRO A 58 2.64 3.50 -10.93
N ALA A 59 2.04 3.09 -9.80
CA ALA A 59 2.71 2.34 -8.72
C ALA A 59 2.39 0.82 -8.73
N GLY A 60 1.87 0.28 -9.84
CA GLY A 60 1.44 -1.13 -9.98
C GLY A 60 2.59 -2.13 -10.12
N GLU A 61 3.84 -1.67 -10.15
CA GLU A 61 5.03 -2.50 -10.18
C GLU A 61 5.71 -2.51 -8.80
N ASN A 62 5.60 -3.67 -8.14
CA ASN A 62 6.58 -4.24 -7.20
C ASN A 62 6.44 -3.88 -5.69
N ALA A 63 5.70 -4.73 -4.98
CA ALA A 63 6.25 -5.31 -3.75
C ALA A 63 6.88 -6.67 -4.13
N THR A 64 8.20 -6.68 -4.36
CA THR A 64 9.02 -7.91 -4.28
C THR A 64 9.54 -8.04 -2.85
#